data_AF-J3KUY0-F1
#
_entry.id   AF-J3KUY0-F1
#
_cell.length_a   1.000
_cell.length_b   1.000
_cell.length_c   1.000
_cell.angle_alpha   90.00
_cell.angle_beta   90.00
_cell.angle_gamma   90.00
#
_symmetry.space_group_name_H-M   'P 1'
#
loop_
_entity.id
_entity.type
_entity.pdbx_description
1 polymer ?
#
loop_
_entity_poly.entity_id
_entity_poly.type
_entity_poly.pdbx_seq_one_letter_code
_entity_poly.pdbx_strand_id
1 'polypeptide(L)'
;MTVFSLILATYLAVVSGLVYDVIVEPPGIGSVQDPATGTVRPVVFLPGRVNGQYIIEGLSSGFMFVLGGIGIILLDLAVDRTRPRSLRVSYGGSGVAAIVIAYAMAMLFLRIKIPGYLW
;
A
#
# COMPACT_ATOMS: atom_id res chain seq x y z
N MET A 1 23.76 1.80 0.69
CA MET A 1 22.46 2.42 0.38
C MET A 1 21.93 2.05 -1.00
N THR A 2 22.75 2.05 -2.06
CA THR A 2 22.33 1.63 -3.42
C THR A 2 21.70 0.23 -3.47
N VAL A 3 22.36 -0.78 -2.89
CA VAL A 3 21.83 -2.16 -2.84
C VAL A 3 20.52 -2.22 -2.05
N PHE A 4 20.43 -1.50 -0.93
CA PHE A 4 19.20 -1.42 -0.14
C PHE A 4 18.04 -0.82 -0.94
N SER A 5 18.28 0.29 -1.65
CA SER A 5 17.27 0.91 -2.52
C SER A 5 16.81 -0.01 -3.64
N LEU A 6 17.73 -0.78 -4.25
CA LEU A 6 17.38 -1.78 -5.26
C LEU A 6 16.51 -2.90 -4.68
N ILE A 7 16.85 -3.43 -3.50
CA ILE A 7 16.06 -4.45 -2.82
C ILE A 7 14.66 -3.93 -2.46
N LEU A 8 14.57 -2.68 -1.99
CA LEU A 8 13.29 -2.06 -1.67
C LEU A 8 12.43 -1.84 -2.93
N ALA A 9 13.05 -1.48 -4.05
CA ALA A 9 12.37 -1.36 -5.34
C ALA A 9 11.88 -2.72 -5.86
N THR A 10 12.69 -3.78 -5.73
CA THR A 10 12.24 -5.13 -6.12
C THR A 10 11.15 -5.65 -5.18
N TYR A 11 11.22 -5.34 -3.88
CA TYR A 11 10.14 -5.66 -2.94
C TYR A 11 8.83 -4.98 -3.36
N LEU A 12 8.88 -3.68 -3.68
CA LEU A 12 7.71 -2.95 -4.19
C LEU A 12 7.11 -3.64 -5.42
N ALA A 13 7.94 -3.94 -6.42
CA ALA A 13 7.50 -4.53 -7.67
C ALA A 13 6.87 -5.93 -7.49
N VAL A 14 7.46 -6.77 -6.65
CA VAL A 14 6.95 -8.13 -6.41
C VAL A 14 5.65 -8.07 -5.61
N VAL A 15 5.62 -7.29 -4.53
CA VAL A 15 4.45 -7.23 -3.64
C VAL A 15 3.27 -6.48 -4.26
N SER A 16 3.53 -5.52 -5.17
CA SER A 16 2.46 -4.92 -5.96
C SER A 16 1.81 -5.88 -6.96
N GLY A 17 2.35 -7.09 -7.12
CA GLY A 17 1.81 -8.10 -8.02
C GLY A 17 2.24 -7.93 -9.47
N LEU A 18 3.40 -7.33 -9.75
CA LEU A 18 3.92 -7.20 -11.13
C LEU A 18 3.96 -8.56 -11.86
N VAL A 19 4.30 -9.64 -11.14
CA VAL A 19 4.30 -11.00 -11.70
C VAL A 19 2.88 -11.45 -12.06
N TYR A 20 1.89 -11.13 -11.23
CA TYR A 20 0.48 -11.40 -11.52
C TYR A 20 0.01 -10.58 -12.73
N ASP A 21 0.40 -9.31 -12.79
CA ASP A 21 0.01 -8.41 -13.87
C ASP A 21 0.55 -8.88 -15.23
N VAL A 22 1.79 -9.40 -15.27
CA VAL A 22 2.38 -9.96 -16.50
C VAL A 22 1.73 -11.27 -16.93
N ILE A 23 1.32 -12.13 -15.99
CA ILE A 23 0.75 -13.45 -16.32
C ILE A 23 -0.74 -13.34 -16.69
N VAL A 24 -1.49 -12.54 -15.93
CA VAL A 24 -2.95 -12.49 -16.00
C VAL A 24 -3.46 -11.32 -16.84
N GLU A 25 -2.61 -10.32 -17.09
CA GLU A 25 -2.94 -9.11 -17.84
C GLU A 25 -4.28 -8.49 -17.40
N PRO A 26 -4.50 -8.26 -16.08
CA PRO A 26 -5.75 -7.69 -15.59
C PRO A 26 -5.91 -6.24 -16.08
N PRO A 27 -7.14 -5.73 -16.19
CA PRO A 27 -7.35 -4.33 -16.50
C PRO A 27 -6.79 -3.44 -15.38
N GLY A 28 -6.37 -2.23 -15.74
CA GLY A 28 -5.78 -1.29 -14.79
C GLY A 28 -6.75 -0.80 -13.72
N ILE A 29 -8.01 -0.57 -14.13
CA ILE A 29 -9.13 -0.19 -13.28
C ILE A 29 -10.38 -0.94 -13.72
N GLY A 30 -11.26 -1.24 -12.76
CA GLY A 30 -12.58 -1.76 -13.03
C GLY A 30 -13.60 -0.67 -13.32
N SER A 31 -14.80 -1.09 -13.69
CA SER A 31 -15.97 -0.23 -13.76
C SER A 31 -17.19 -0.97 -13.23
N VAL A 32 -18.07 -0.23 -12.55
CA VAL A 32 -19.36 -0.73 -12.08
C VAL A 32 -20.43 0.20 -12.60
N GLN A 33 -21.46 -0.38 -13.20
CA GLN A 33 -22.63 0.36 -13.63
C GLN A 33 -23.62 0.46 -12.47
N ASP A 34 -24.06 1.67 -12.17
CA ASP A 34 -25.12 1.91 -11.19
C ASP A 34 -26.45 1.38 -11.74
N PRO A 35 -27.11 0.43 -11.05
CA PRO A 35 -28.37 -0.15 -11.51
C PRO A 35 -29.51 0.87 -11.65
N ALA A 36 -29.50 1.96 -10.88
CA ALA A 36 -30.57 2.95 -10.88
C ALA A 36 -30.39 4.04 -11.95
N THR A 37 -29.15 4.45 -12.21
CA THR A 37 -28.86 5.59 -13.10
C THR A 37 -28.21 5.17 -14.42
N GLY A 38 -27.80 3.91 -14.56
CA GLY A 38 -27.04 3.42 -15.72
C GLY A 38 -25.65 4.03 -15.86
N THR A 39 -25.23 4.91 -14.93
CA THR A 39 -23.95 5.60 -14.99
C THR A 39 -22.82 4.64 -14.63
N VAL A 40 -21.78 4.62 -15.45
CA VAL A 40 -20.58 3.81 -15.21
C VAL A 40 -19.63 4.58 -14.30
N ARG A 41 -19.25 3.97 -13.18
CA ARG A 41 -18.29 4.55 -12.22
C ARG A 41 -17.00 3.72 -12.22
N PRO A 42 -15.82 4.36 -12.20
CA PRO A 42 -14.56 3.64 -12.09
C PRO A 42 -14.45 3.03 -10.69
N VAL A 43 -13.91 1.82 -10.62
CA VAL A 43 -13.67 1.11 -9.37
C VAL A 43 -12.23 0.63 -9.33
N VAL A 44 -11.52 1.01 -8.28
CA VAL A 44 -10.06 0.78 -8.17
C VAL A 44 -9.74 -0.59 -7.55
N PHE A 45 -10.63 -1.12 -6.71
CA PHE A 45 -10.46 -2.40 -6.02
C PHE A 45 -11.48 -3.40 -6.52
N LEU A 46 -11.11 -4.67 -6.66
CA LEU A 46 -12.05 -5.72 -7.02
C LEU A 46 -12.75 -6.29 -5.76
N PRO A 47 -14.01 -5.90 -5.45
CA PRO A 47 -14.67 -6.34 -4.22
C PRO A 47 -15.05 -7.83 -4.29
N GLY A 48 -14.90 -8.54 -3.17
CA GLY A 48 -15.37 -9.91 -3.00
C GLY A 48 -14.54 -11.00 -3.71
N ARG A 49 -13.54 -10.65 -4.53
CA ARG A 49 -12.64 -11.61 -5.16
C ARG A 49 -11.22 -11.46 -4.63
N VAL A 50 -10.88 -12.25 -3.62
CA VAL A 50 -9.58 -12.17 -2.93
C VAL A 50 -8.39 -12.53 -3.84
N ASN A 51 -8.57 -13.49 -4.76
CA ASN A 51 -7.50 -13.98 -5.65
C ASN A 51 -7.31 -13.13 -6.92
N GLY A 52 -8.14 -12.11 -7.14
CA GLY A 52 -8.03 -11.22 -8.30
C GLY A 52 -7.63 -9.82 -7.86
N GLN A 53 -6.87 -9.12 -8.68
CA GLN A 53 -6.54 -7.72 -8.45
C GLN A 53 -6.56 -6.93 -9.76
N TYR A 54 -6.83 -5.64 -9.66
CA TYR A 54 -6.49 -4.67 -10.71
C TYR A 54 -5.05 -4.18 -10.54
N ILE A 55 -4.43 -3.69 -11.62
CA ILE A 55 -3.03 -3.20 -11.58
C ILE A 55 -2.87 -2.09 -10.54
N ILE A 56 -3.79 -1.11 -10.51
CA ILE A 56 -3.73 0.01 -9.56
C ILE A 56 -3.95 -0.47 -8.12
N GLU A 57 -4.81 -1.46 -7.90
CA GLU A 57 -5.00 -2.06 -6.57
C GLU A 57 -3.71 -2.69 -6.05
N GLY A 58 -3.04 -3.49 -6.90
CA GLY A 58 -1.76 -4.10 -6.59
C GLY A 58 -0.70 -3.06 -6.25
N LEU A 59 -0.47 -2.09 -7.15
CA LEU A 59 0.49 -0.98 -6.95
C LEU A 59 0.22 -0.16 -5.69
N SER A 60 -1.06 0.15 -5.42
CA SER A 60 -1.44 0.91 -4.23
C SER A 60 -1.12 0.14 -2.95
N SER A 61 -1.38 -1.17 -2.92
CA SER A 61 -1.07 -2.01 -1.75
C SER A 61 0.43 -2.16 -1.51
N GLY A 62 1.22 -2.36 -2.57
CA GLY A 62 2.68 -2.38 -2.50
C GLY A 62 3.27 -1.08 -1.95
N PHE A 63 2.75 0.08 -2.39
CA PHE A 63 3.20 1.38 -1.87
C PHE A 63 2.92 1.54 -0.37
N MET A 64 1.76 1.09 0.12
CA MET A 64 1.43 1.18 1.55
C MET A 64 2.36 0.32 2.42
N PHE A 65 2.75 -0.87 1.96
CA PHE A 65 3.70 -1.70 2.69
C PHE A 65 5.10 -1.09 2.74
N VAL A 66 5.57 -0.52 1.62
CA VAL A 66 6.85 0.20 1.59
C VAL A 66 6.81 1.44 2.48
N LEU A 67 5.70 2.20 2.48
CA LEU A 67 5.52 3.35 3.38
C LEU A 67 5.61 2.92 4.85
N GLY A 68 4.96 1.82 5.24
CA GLY A 68 5.06 1.26 6.59
C GLY A 68 6.49 0.84 6.94
N GLY A 69 7.19 0.16 6.02
CA GLY A 69 8.59 -0.24 6.20
C GLY A 69 9.54 0.95 6.34
N ILE A 70 9.37 1.98 5.50
CA ILE A 70 10.10 3.25 5.62
C ILE A 70 9.80 3.90 6.98
N GLY A 71 8.55 3.85 7.44
CA GLY A 71 8.18 4.32 8.76
C GLY A 71 9.00 3.69 9.89
N ILE A 72 9.23 2.38 9.84
CA ILE A 72 10.08 1.66 10.81
C ILE A 72 11.53 2.14 10.72
N ILE A 73 12.07 2.34 9.51
CA ILE A 73 13.44 2.85 9.31
C ILE A 73 13.57 4.27 9.88
N LEU A 74 12.55 5.13 9.71
CA LEU A 74 12.54 6.47 10.30
C LEU A 74 12.54 6.40 11.84
N LEU A 75 11.83 5.45 12.44
CA LEU A 75 11.87 5.25 13.89
C LEU A 75 13.27 4.84 14.39
N ASP A 76 13.97 3.98 13.66
CA ASP A 76 15.35 3.60 13.97
C ASP A 76 16.28 4.84 13.94
N LEU A 77 16.16 5.66 12.89
CA LEU A 77 16.92 6.91 12.76
C LEU A 77 16.61 7.94 13.85
N ALA A 78 15.41 7.88 14.46
CA ALA A 78 15.03 8.75 15.57
C ALA A 78 15.72 8.39 16.89
N VAL A 79 16.13 7.13 17.06
CA VAL A 79 16.81 6.64 18.28
C VAL A 79 18.28 7.06 18.31
N ASP A 80 18.91 7.25 17.14
CA ASP A 80 20.31 7.63 17.02
C ASP A 80 20.64 8.94 17.75
N ARG A 81 21.49 8.84 18.78
CA ARG A 81 21.88 9.96 19.66
C ARG A 81 22.90 10.91 19.03
N THR A 82 23.51 10.54 17.92
CA THR A 82 24.46 11.40 17.20
C THR A 82 23.76 12.57 16.50
N ARG A 83 22.44 12.47 16.26
CA ARG A 83 21.64 13.47 15.57
C ARG A 83 21.05 14.52 16.52
N PRO A 84 20.83 15.76 16.05
CA PRO A 84 20.20 16.80 16.86
C PRO A 84 18.75 16.45 17.21
N ARG A 85 18.29 16.94 18.36
CA ARG A 85 16.96 16.62 18.93
C ARG A 85 15.81 16.91 17.97
N SER A 86 15.87 17.99 17.20
CA SER A 86 14.83 18.37 16.25
C SER A 86 14.64 17.33 15.14
N LEU A 87 15.73 16.84 14.54
CA LEU A 87 15.66 15.78 13.51
C LEU A 87 15.13 14.47 14.09
N ARG A 88 15.54 14.11 15.30
CA ARG A 88 15.04 12.90 15.96
C ARG A 88 13.53 12.94 16.22
N VAL A 89 13.01 14.08 16.67
CA VAL A 89 11.57 14.27 16.85
C VAL A 89 10.84 14.22 15.51
N SER A 90 11.41 14.81 14.46
CA SER A 90 10.83 14.77 13.11
C SER A 90 10.76 13.34 12.54
N TYR A 91 11.86 12.58 12.64
CA TYR A 91 11.89 11.18 12.22
C TYR A 91 10.96 10.30 13.06
N GLY A 92 10.89 10.53 14.37
CA GLY A 92 9.95 9.84 15.24
C GLY A 92 8.49 10.11 14.84
N GLY A 93 8.13 11.38 14.66
CA GLY A 93 6.77 11.77 14.29
C GLY A 93 6.35 11.27 12.91
N SER A 94 7.22 11.44 11.90
CA SER A 94 6.96 10.96 10.54
C SER A 94 6.95 9.43 10.45
N GLY A 95 7.80 8.74 11.21
CA GLY A 95 7.82 7.29 11.29
C GLY A 95 6.53 6.71 11.87
N VAL A 96 6.07 7.25 13.02
CA VAL A 96 4.78 6.84 13.62
C VAL A 96 3.62 7.12 12.66
N ALA A 97 3.58 8.32 12.05
CA ALA A 97 2.52 8.68 11.11
C ALA A 97 2.48 7.74 9.90
N ALA A 98 3.63 7.42 9.31
CA ALA A 98 3.73 6.50 8.19
C ALA A 98 3.20 5.09 8.52
N ILE A 99 3.55 4.55 9.69
CA ILE A 99 3.06 3.23 10.15
C ILE A 99 1.55 3.26 10.38
N VAL A 100 1.02 4.29 11.02
CA VAL A 100 -0.42 4.42 11.28
C VAL A 100 -1.20 4.52 9.98
N ILE A 101 -0.74 5.33 9.03
CA ILE A 101 -1.37 5.47 7.70
C ILE A 101 -1.32 4.14 6.95
N ALA A 102 -0.16 3.49 6.91
CA ALA A 102 0.01 2.20 6.24
C ALA A 102 -0.93 1.13 6.83
N TYR A 103 -1.03 1.06 8.15
CA TYR A 103 -1.94 0.14 8.83
C TYR A 103 -3.40 0.43 8.50
N ALA A 104 -3.85 1.69 8.63
CA ALA A 104 -5.23 2.08 8.35
C ALA A 104 -5.63 1.79 6.90
N MET A 105 -4.75 2.06 5.94
CA MET A 105 -4.99 1.79 4.52
C MET A 105 -4.98 0.30 4.20
N ALA A 106 -4.04 -0.48 4.74
CA ALA A 106 -4.04 -1.94 4.58
C ALA A 106 -5.33 -2.56 5.13
N MET A 107 -5.81 -2.04 6.27
CA MET A 107 -7.04 -2.51 6.89
C MET A 107 -8.28 -2.14 6.07
N LEU A 108 -8.30 -0.94 5.48
CA LEU A 108 -9.33 -0.53 4.54
C LEU A 108 -9.37 -1.45 3.30
N PHE A 109 -8.21 -1.77 2.72
CA PHE A 109 -8.13 -2.62 1.53
C PHE A 109 -8.67 -4.03 1.82
N LEU A 110 -8.30 -4.60 2.97
CA LEU A 110 -8.83 -5.90 3.41
C LEU A 110 -10.36 -5.88 3.55
N ARG A 111 -10.93 -4.82 4.12
CA ARG A 111 -12.39 -4.68 4.27
C ARG A 111 -13.13 -4.51 2.94
N ILE A 112 -12.51 -3.84 1.97
CA ILE A 112 -13.08 -3.72 0.61
C ILE A 112 -13.08 -5.09 -0.09
N LYS A 113 -11.97 -5.83 0.07
CA LYS A 113 -11.77 -7.11 -0.63
C LYS A 113 -12.55 -8.26 0.02
N ILE A 114 -12.68 -8.24 1.33
CA ILE A 114 -13.42 -9.21 2.14
C ILE A 114 -14.52 -8.44 2.90
N PRO A 115 -15.73 -8.32 2.33
CA PRO A 115 -16.87 -7.75 3.04
C PRO A 115 -17.15 -8.53 4.33
N GLY A 116 -17.32 -7.82 5.45
CA GLY A 116 -17.49 -8.43 6.77
C GLY A 116 -16.18 -8.89 7.44
N TYR A 117 -15.02 -8.46 6.93
CA TYR A 117 -13.75 -8.76 7.59
C TYR A 117 -13.66 -8.12 8.98
N LEU A 118 -13.67 -8.98 10.00
CA LEU A 118 -13.66 -8.66 11.43
C LEU A 118 -14.94 -7.97 11.96
N TRP A 119 -16.06 -7.98 11.20
CA TRP A 119 -17.40 -7.53 11.63
C TRP A 119 -18.50 -8.27 10.88
#